data_AF-A0A497MHH1-F1
#
_entry.id   AF-A0A497MHH1-F1
#
_cell.length_a   1.000
_cell.length_b   1.000
_cell.length_c   1.000
_cell.angle_alpha   90.00
_cell.angle_beta   90.00
_cell.angle_gamma   90.00
#
_symmetry.space_group_name_H-M   'P 1'
#
loop_
_entity.id
_entity.type
_entity.pdbx_description
1 polymer ?
#
loop_
_entity_poly.entity_id
_entity_poly.type
_entity_poly.pdbx_seq_one_letter_code
_entity_poly.pdbx_strand_id
1 'polypeptide(L)'
;MTSNLTLIQDVKALKVFNSRGEETIEVMVKTFGGLGVALAPAGKSRGKFEVEYYPSGGVEESVEKIESIVKPRLLGEDAADQERIDRLLHVEKPVYPFLVSRVLAQKPRL
;
A
#
# COMPACT_ATOMS: atom_id res chain seq x y z
N MET A 1 16.95 18.24 2.16
CA MET A 1 15.86 19.22 1.92
C MET A 1 14.63 18.39 1.62
N THR A 2 13.63 18.41 2.50
CA THR A 2 12.34 17.76 2.25
C THR A 2 11.64 18.52 1.14
N SER A 3 11.37 17.88 0.01
CA SER A 3 10.63 18.50 -1.09
C SER A 3 9.14 18.43 -0.77
N ASN A 4 8.44 19.57 -0.72
CA ASN A 4 6.99 19.56 -0.52
C ASN A 4 6.25 18.70 -1.57
N LEU A 5 6.83 18.52 -2.77
CA LEU A 5 6.28 17.68 -3.83
C LEU A 5 6.11 16.21 -3.44
N THR A 6 6.90 15.70 -2.51
CA THR A 6 6.88 14.28 -2.12
C THR A 6 6.02 14.03 -0.88
N LEU A 7 5.44 15.07 -0.25
CA LEU A 7 4.55 14.86 0.89
C LEU A 7 3.25 14.18 0.47
N ILE A 8 2.88 13.14 1.20
CA ILE A 8 1.67 12.34 0.97
C ILE A 8 0.43 13.18 1.34
N GLN A 9 -0.52 13.25 0.41
CA GLN A 9 -1.78 13.97 0.52
C GLN A 9 -2.98 13.05 0.67
N ASP A 10 -2.90 11.84 0.09
CA ASP A 10 -3.97 10.86 0.19
C ASP A 10 -3.41 9.45 -0.03
N VAL A 11 -4.07 8.49 0.58
CA VAL A 11 -3.87 7.06 0.35
C VAL A 11 -5.25 6.46 0.17
N LYS A 12 -5.45 5.70 -0.91
CA LYS A 12 -6.70 5.00 -1.19
C LYS A 12 -6.45 3.56 -1.54
N ALA A 13 -7.39 2.70 -1.19
CA ALA A 13 -7.41 1.31 -1.59
C ALA A 13 -8.74 0.95 -2.25
N LEU A 14 -8.66 0.18 -3.33
CA LEU A 14 -9.82 -0.31 -4.06
C LEU A 14 -9.76 -1.82 -4.19
N LYS A 15 -10.91 -2.46 -3.99
CA LYS A 15 -11.12 -3.85 -4.39
C LYS A 15 -11.27 -3.91 -5.91
N VAL A 16 -10.42 -4.71 -6.55
CA VAL A 16 -10.42 -4.93 -8.00
C VAL A 16 -10.32 -6.43 -8.28
N PHE A 17 -10.51 -6.83 -9.54
CA PHE A 17 -10.36 -8.23 -9.97
C PHE A 17 -9.09 -8.40 -10.80
N ASN A 18 -8.35 -9.48 -10.54
CA ASN A 18 -7.19 -9.85 -11.36
C ASN A 18 -7.63 -10.50 -12.68
N SER A 19 -6.66 -10.84 -13.55
CA SER A 19 -6.93 -11.50 -14.84
C SER A 19 -7.57 -12.89 -14.74
N ARG A 20 -7.70 -13.46 -13.55
CA ARG A 20 -8.35 -14.75 -13.26
C ARG A 20 -9.73 -14.58 -12.63
N GLY A 21 -10.21 -13.36 -12.43
CA GLY A 21 -11.48 -13.06 -11.76
C GLY A 21 -11.43 -13.22 -10.23
N GLU A 22 -10.24 -13.28 -9.63
CA GLU A 22 -10.08 -13.29 -8.16
C GLU A 22 -9.96 -11.87 -7.63
N GLU A 23 -10.56 -11.60 -6.47
CA GLU A 23 -10.46 -10.29 -5.80
C GLU A 23 -9.01 -9.99 -5.40
N THR A 24 -8.60 -8.74 -5.58
CA THR A 24 -7.30 -8.20 -5.16
C THR A 24 -7.43 -6.72 -4.80
N ILE A 25 -6.36 -6.13 -4.27
CA ILE A 25 -6.33 -4.71 -3.87
C ILE A 25 -5.44 -3.91 -4.82
N GLU A 26 -5.95 -2.76 -5.24
CA GLU A 26 -5.17 -1.67 -5.81
C GLU A 26 -4.97 -0.58 -4.76
N VAL A 27 -3.74 -0.14 -4.55
CA VAL A 27 -3.39 0.94 -3.63
C VAL A 27 -2.85 2.12 -4.42
N MET A 28 -3.35 3.30 -4.10
CA MET A 28 -3.00 4.56 -4.70
C MET A 28 -2.46 5.50 -3.62
N VAL A 29 -1.30 6.10 -3.86
CA VAL A 29 -0.73 7.13 -2.99
C VAL A 29 -0.55 8.41 -3.79
N LYS A 30 -1.21 9.47 -3.34
CA LYS A 30 -1.12 10.80 -3.95
C LYS A 30 -0.16 11.66 -3.14
N THR A 31 0.79 12.29 -3.81
CA THR A 31 1.62 13.35 -3.24
C THR A 31 1.27 14.69 -3.88
N PHE A 32 1.89 15.78 -3.45
CA PHE A 32 1.76 17.07 -4.15
C PHE A 32 2.34 17.06 -5.57
N GLY A 33 3.31 16.19 -5.84
CA GLY A 33 4.04 16.12 -7.10
C GLY A 33 3.57 15.01 -8.04
N GLY A 34 2.76 14.06 -7.59
CA GLY A 34 2.32 12.96 -8.45
C GLY A 34 1.45 11.90 -7.79
N LEU A 35 1.22 10.83 -8.54
CA LEU A 35 0.39 9.70 -8.15
C LEU A 35 1.16 8.40 -8.37
N GLY A 36 1.32 7.62 -7.30
CA GLY A 36 1.80 6.25 -7.37
C GLY A 36 0.62 5.27 -7.27
N VAL A 37 0.67 4.19 -8.04
CA VAL A 37 -0.32 3.10 -7.97
C VAL A 37 0.41 1.76 -7.96
N ALA A 38 -0.05 0.84 -7.12
CA ALA A 38 0.45 -0.53 -7.10
C ALA A 38 -0.70 -1.50 -6.80
N LEU A 39 -0.67 -2.63 -7.50
CA LEU A 39 -1.57 -3.73 -7.27
C LEU A 39 -0.91 -4.78 -6.39
N ALA A 40 -1.70 -5.38 -5.50
CA ALA A 40 -1.26 -6.58 -4.82
C ALA A 40 -0.97 -7.68 -5.84
N PRO A 41 0.20 -8.33 -5.79
CA PRO A 41 0.41 -9.52 -6.60
C PRO A 41 -0.66 -10.54 -6.21
N ALA A 42 -1.46 -10.98 -7.18
CA ALA A 42 -2.24 -12.21 -7.02
C ALA A 42 -1.28 -13.40 -7.17
N GLY A 43 -0.35 -13.53 -6.24
CA GLY A 43 0.71 -14.52 -6.28
C GLY A 43 0.20 -15.88 -5.86
N LYS A 44 -0.07 -16.75 -6.83
CA LYS A 44 -0.43 -18.16 -6.66
C LYS A 44 0.76 -19.02 -6.24
N SER A 45 1.52 -18.59 -5.24
CA SER A 45 2.39 -19.49 -4.52
C SER A 45 1.58 -20.02 -3.34
N ARG A 46 1.44 -21.35 -3.30
CA ARG A 46 0.68 -22.11 -2.30
C ARG A 46 1.65 -22.99 -1.52
N GLY A 47 2.84 -22.44 -1.23
CA GLY A 47 3.77 -23.11 -0.35
C GLY A 47 3.13 -23.26 1.02
N LYS A 48 3.20 -24.46 1.61
CA LYS A 48 2.67 -24.77 2.95
C LYS A 48 3.24 -23.89 4.09
N PHE A 49 4.17 -22.99 3.76
CA PHE A 49 4.93 -22.10 4.63
C PHE A 49 4.80 -20.62 4.23
N GLU A 50 3.96 -20.28 3.27
CA GLU A 50 3.79 -18.90 2.82
C GLU A 50 2.74 -18.17 3.65
N VAL A 51 3.03 -16.89 3.93
CA VAL A 51 2.19 -16.01 4.74
C VAL A 51 0.86 -15.78 4.04
N GLU A 52 -0.25 -15.90 4.77
CA GLU A 52 -1.58 -15.57 4.25
C GLU A 52 -1.59 -14.15 3.69
N TYR A 53 -2.06 -14.01 2.44
CA TYR A 53 -1.93 -12.78 1.68
C TYR A 53 -2.91 -11.69 2.12
N TYR A 54 -3.96 -12.07 2.83
CA TYR A 54 -4.98 -11.18 3.36
C TYR A 54 -5.30 -11.63 4.79
N PRO A 55 -5.79 -10.72 5.65
CA PRO A 55 -6.39 -11.12 6.92
C PRO A 55 -7.62 -12.01 6.67
N SER A 56 -8.18 -12.57 7.74
CA SER A 56 -9.35 -13.47 7.65
C SER A 56 -10.56 -12.86 6.93
N GLY A 57 -10.75 -11.54 7.00
CA GLY A 57 -11.79 -10.80 6.27
C GLY A 57 -11.41 -10.41 4.83
N GLY A 58 -10.30 -10.93 4.32
CA GLY A 58 -9.93 -10.86 2.92
C GLY A 58 -9.59 -9.45 2.42
N VAL A 59 -9.96 -9.20 1.16
CA VAL A 59 -9.70 -7.96 0.43
C VAL A 59 -10.47 -6.77 1.03
N GLU A 60 -11.68 -7.01 1.52
CA GLU A 60 -12.56 -5.98 2.08
C GLU A 60 -12.03 -5.40 3.39
N GLU A 61 -11.69 -6.28 4.35
CA GLU A 61 -11.05 -5.88 5.61
C GLU A 61 -9.72 -5.15 5.35
N SER A 62 -8.99 -5.55 4.32
CA SER A 62 -7.74 -4.90 3.97
C SER A 62 -7.94 -3.47 3.44
N VAL A 63 -8.98 -3.23 2.65
CA VAL A 63 -9.35 -1.87 2.20
C VAL A 63 -9.72 -1.01 3.40
N GLU A 64 -10.54 -1.54 4.32
CA GLU A 64 -10.94 -0.83 5.54
C GLU A 64 -9.74 -0.46 6.42
N LYS A 65 -8.78 -1.38 6.59
CA LYS A 65 -7.56 -1.13 7.36
C LYS A 65 -6.66 -0.09 6.71
N ILE A 66 -6.56 -0.07 5.38
CA ILE A 66 -5.80 0.99 4.70
C ILE A 66 -6.41 2.36 4.99
N GLU A 67 -7.73 2.51 4.86
CA GLU A 67 -8.40 3.80 5.09
C GLU A 67 -8.40 4.22 6.56
N SER A 68 -8.64 3.29 7.49
CA SER A 68 -8.81 3.61 8.91
C SER A 68 -7.51 3.68 9.71
N ILE A 69 -6.46 2.96 9.28
CA ILE A 69 -5.22 2.79 10.05
C ILE A 69 -4.01 3.33 9.30
N VAL A 70 -3.81 2.89 8.06
CA VAL A 70 -2.58 3.21 7.31
C VAL A 70 -2.58 4.66 6.85
N LYS A 71 -3.64 5.09 6.18
CA LYS A 71 -3.79 6.45 5.66
C LYS A 71 -3.50 7.53 6.71
N PRO A 72 -4.17 7.58 7.88
CA PRO A 72 -3.92 8.64 8.84
C PRO A 72 -2.47 8.68 9.37
N ARG A 73 -1.74 7.56 9.32
CA ARG A 73 -0.31 7.50 9.72
C ARG A 73 0.64 8.02 8.65
N LEU A 74 0.23 8.01 7.38
CA LEU A 74 1.08 8.40 6.26
C LEU A 74 0.79 9.80 5.74
N LEU A 75 -0.37 10.39 6.04
CA LEU A 75 -0.68 11.76 5.62
C LEU A 75 0.38 12.73 6.16
N GLY A 76 0.94 13.55 5.26
CA GLY A 76 1.98 14.52 5.58
C GLY A 76 3.40 13.93 5.67
N GLU A 77 3.56 12.62 5.53
CA GLU A 77 4.88 11.99 5.49
C GLU A 77 5.56 12.18 4.13
N ASP A 78 6.89 12.24 4.13
CA ASP A 78 7.67 12.33 2.90
C ASP A 78 7.79 10.95 2.25
N ALA A 79 7.18 10.80 1.07
CA ALA A 79 7.25 9.58 0.26
C ALA A 79 8.70 9.15 -0.09
N ALA A 80 9.67 10.08 -0.07
CA ALA A 80 11.06 9.78 -0.34
C ALA A 80 11.79 9.14 0.86
N ASP A 81 11.26 9.25 2.09
CA ASP A 81 11.82 8.64 3.30
C ASP A 81 11.30 7.20 3.47
N GLN A 82 11.79 6.31 2.61
CA GLN A 82 11.35 4.91 2.59
C GLN A 82 11.54 4.21 3.95
N GLU A 83 12.60 4.52 4.70
CA GLU A 83 12.87 3.92 6.00
C GLU A 83 11.83 4.33 7.05
N ARG A 84 11.43 5.61 7.06
CA ARG A 84 10.34 6.10 7.91
C ARG A 84 9.00 5.49 7.54
N ILE A 85 8.68 5.43 6.25
CA ILE A 85 7.47 4.79 5.75
C ILE A 85 7.42 3.32 6.19
N ASP A 86 8.50 2.58 5.96
CA ASP A 86 8.56 1.16 6.33
C ASP A 86 8.40 0.97 7.83
N ARG A 87 8.99 1.84 8.68
CA ARG A 87 8.77 1.80 10.14
C ARG A 87 7.32 2.03 10.55
N LEU A 88 6.65 3.02 9.95
CA LEU A 88 5.24 3.32 10.24
C LEU A 88 4.32 2.16 9.84
N LEU A 89 4.72 1.42 8.80
CA LEU A 89 4.00 0.29 8.24
C LEU A 89 4.32 -1.04 8.95
N HIS A 90 5.53 -1.21 9.50
CA HIS A 90 6.03 -2.46 10.11
C HIS A 90 5.23 -2.93 11.33
N VAL A 91 4.57 -2.00 12.04
CA VAL A 91 3.78 -2.30 13.23
C VAL A 91 2.56 -3.18 12.90
N GLU A 92 2.12 -3.19 11.64
CA GLU A 92 0.99 -3.99 11.18
C GLU A 92 1.51 -5.17 10.34
N LYS A 93 1.41 -6.41 10.83
CA LYS A 93 1.66 -7.60 9.99
C LYS A 93 0.37 -8.05 9.32
N PRO A 94 0.06 -7.50 8.14
CA PRO A 94 -0.27 -8.35 6.97
C PRO A 94 0.27 -7.72 5.65
N VAL A 95 -0.30 -8.05 4.48
CA VAL A 95 0.24 -7.68 3.14
C VAL A 95 0.03 -6.23 2.72
N TYR A 96 -1.00 -5.52 3.18
CA TYR A 96 -1.28 -4.14 2.74
C TYR A 96 -0.17 -3.09 3.00
N PRO A 97 0.63 -3.15 4.09
CA PRO A 97 1.75 -2.23 4.29
C PRO A 97 2.86 -2.47 3.25
N PHE A 98 3.05 -3.71 2.80
CA PHE A 98 3.98 -4.03 1.71
C PHE A 98 3.54 -3.39 0.38
N LEU A 99 2.23 -3.34 0.11
CA LEU A 99 1.72 -2.71 -1.11
C LEU A 99 1.95 -1.21 -1.11
N VAL A 100 1.63 -0.54 0.00
CA VAL A 100 1.85 0.90 0.15
C VAL A 100 3.34 1.23 0.04
N SER A 101 4.21 0.45 0.70
CA SER A 101 5.66 0.58 0.57
C SER A 101 6.12 0.40 -0.90
N ARG A 102 5.53 -0.53 -1.65
CA ARG A 102 5.81 -0.74 -3.08
C ARG A 102 5.30 0.39 -3.98
N VAL A 103 4.18 1.02 -3.66
CA VAL A 103 3.72 2.24 -4.35
C VAL A 103 4.78 3.33 -4.20
N LEU A 104 5.29 3.51 -2.99
CA LEU A 104 6.24 4.57 -2.64
C LEU A 104 7.65 4.29 -3.18
N ALA A 105 8.07 3.03 -3.19
CA ALA A 105 9.36 2.59 -3.71
C ALA A 105 9.46 2.67 -5.25
N GLN A 106 8.32 2.58 -5.95
CA GLN A 106 8.23 2.98 -7.36
C GLN A 106 8.33 4.50 -7.41
N LYS A 107 9.56 5.03 -7.30
CA LYS A 107 9.83 6.47 -7.23
C LYS A 107 8.87 7.21 -8.16
N PRO A 108 8.14 8.24 -7.67
CA PRO A 108 7.28 9.01 -8.54
C PRO A 108 8.14 9.44 -9.72
N ARG A 109 7.74 9.05 -10.94
CA ARG A 109 8.33 9.62 -12.15
C ARG A 109 7.92 11.08 -12.15
N LEU A 110 8.72 11.89 -11.46
CA LEU A 110 8.75 13.34 -11.57
C LEU A 110 9.45 13.71 -12.88
#